data_AF-A0A5D2THI3-F1
#
_entry.id   AF-A0A5D2THI3-F1
#
_cell.length_a   1.000
_cell.length_b   1.000
_cell.length_c   1.000
_cell.angle_alpha   90.00
_cell.angle_beta   90.00
_cell.angle_gamma   90.00
#
_symmetry.space_group_name_H-M   'P 1'
#
loop_
_entity.id
_entity.type
_entity.pdbx_description
1 polymer ?
#
loop_
_entity_poly.entity_id
_entity_poly.type
_entity_poly.pdbx_seq_one_letter_code
_entity_poly.pdbx_strand_id
1 'polypeptide(L)'
;MCHKHQFPCLHCHPHDYIRMVQHMIESCLVFQMSKDKCVEALAKHANIEPVITLTVWEELLKENKAFFQEYFQALSPRQSSVD
;
A
#
# COMPACT_ATOMS: atom_id res chain seq x y z
N MET A 1 14.20 -2.50 25.22
CA MET A 1 15.24 -1.84 24.43
C MET A 1 14.96 -2.15 22.96
N CYS A 2 14.73 -1.14 22.11
CA CYS A 2 14.41 -1.32 20.68
C CYS A 2 15.71 -1.77 19.97
N HIS A 3 15.84 -3.06 19.63
CA HIS A 3 16.99 -3.59 18.87
C HIS A 3 17.09 -2.93 17.49
N LYS A 4 18.29 -2.84 16.91
CA LYS A 4 18.52 -2.39 15.53
C LYS A 4 17.75 -3.29 14.56
N HIS A 5 16.51 -2.92 14.26
CA HIS A 5 15.69 -3.57 13.23
C HIS A 5 16.00 -2.91 11.89
N GLN A 6 15.93 -3.71 10.83
CA GLN A 6 16.07 -3.25 9.44
C GLN A 6 15.00 -2.22 9.06
N PHE A 7 13.91 -2.15 9.83
CA PHE A 7 12.81 -1.22 9.65
C PHE A 7 12.56 -0.40 10.94
N PRO A 8 12.02 0.83 10.83
CA PRO A 8 11.51 1.59 11.96
C PRO A 8 10.53 0.75 12.78
N CYS A 9 10.39 1.07 14.06
CA CYS A 9 9.43 0.41 14.96
C CYS A 9 8.22 1.32 15.14
N LEU A 10 7.01 0.77 14.98
CA LEU A 10 5.75 1.52 15.12
C LEU A 10 5.63 2.20 16.50
N HIS A 11 6.11 1.57 17.57
CA HIS A 11 6.04 2.13 18.92
C HIS A 11 7.14 3.17 19.21
N CYS A 12 8.33 3.00 18.62
CA CYS A 12 9.50 3.85 18.88
C CYS A 12 9.49 5.08 17.95
N HIS A 13 9.09 4.90 16.68
CA HIS A 13 9.12 5.90 15.61
C HIS A 13 7.89 5.77 14.71
N PRO A 14 6.67 6.09 15.22
CA PRO A 14 5.42 5.85 14.50
C PRO A 14 5.36 6.57 13.15
N HIS A 15 5.87 7.79 13.07
CA HIS A 15 5.87 8.56 11.83
C HIS A 15 6.77 7.93 10.74
N ASP A 16 7.97 7.49 11.11
CA ASP A 16 8.89 6.84 10.17
C ASP A 16 8.35 5.49 9.71
N TYR A 17 7.70 4.75 10.62
CA TYR A 17 7.03 3.50 10.28
C TYR A 17 5.92 3.71 9.25
N ILE A 18 5.03 4.67 9.49
CA ILE A 18 3.92 4.97 8.57
C ILE A 18 4.46 5.44 7.21
N ARG A 19 5.49 6.30 7.19
CA ARG A 19 6.14 6.73 5.93
C ARG A 19 6.74 5.56 5.16
N MET A 20 7.37 4.62 5.85
CA MET A 20 7.89 3.41 5.22
C MET A 20 6.76 2.57 4.62
N VAL A 21 5.66 2.35 5.35
CA VAL A 21 4.50 1.60 4.84
C VAL A 21 3.88 2.30 3.63
N GLN A 22 3.72 3.63 3.68
CA GLN A 22 3.24 4.43 2.55
C GLN A 22 4.13 4.22 1.32
N HIS A 23 5.45 4.29 1.46
CA HIS A 23 6.37 4.07 0.34
C HIS A 23 6.26 2.67 -0.28
N MET A 24 6.04 1.65 0.56
CA MET A 24 5.80 0.29 0.08
C MET A 24 4.46 0.18 -0.68
N ILE A 25 3.41 0.85 -0.20
CA ILE A 25 2.12 0.95 -0.91
C ILE A 25 2.30 1.65 -2.26
N GLU A 26 2.99 2.79 -2.30
CA GLU A 26 3.29 3.52 -3.54
C GLU A 26 4.05 2.64 -4.54
N SER A 27 5.00 1.84 -4.06
CA SER A 27 5.70 0.86 -4.90
C SER A 27 4.74 -0.20 -5.47
N CYS A 28 3.82 -0.75 -4.66
CA CYS A 28 2.78 -1.66 -5.14
C CYS A 28 1.86 -1.01 -6.18
N LEU A 29 1.54 0.27 -6.01
CA LEU A 29 0.75 1.03 -6.98
C LEU A 29 1.46 1.11 -8.34
N VAL A 30 2.76 1.42 -8.35
CA VAL A 30 3.59 1.43 -9.57
C VAL A 30 3.59 0.07 -10.27
N PHE A 31 3.61 -1.02 -9.51
CA PHE A 31 3.50 -2.39 -10.05
C PHE A 31 2.07 -2.80 -10.46
N GLN A 32 1.12 -1.87 -10.49
CA GLN A 32 -0.28 -2.13 -10.86
C GLN A 32 -0.92 -3.25 -10.02
N MET A 33 -0.58 -3.32 -8.73
CA MET A 33 -1.17 -4.30 -7.82
C MET A 33 -2.53 -3.83 -7.30
N SER A 34 -3.50 -4.74 -7.27
CA SER A 34 -4.75 -4.50 -6.53
C SER A 34 -4.47 -4.33 -5.03
N LYS A 35 -5.42 -3.72 -4.31
CA LYS A 35 -5.35 -3.57 -2.85
C LYS A 35 -5.03 -4.90 -2.16
N ASP A 36 -5.70 -5.98 -2.55
CA ASP A 36 -5.53 -7.29 -1.92
C ASP A 36 -4.13 -7.86 -2.17
N LYS A 37 -3.61 -7.74 -3.40
CA LYS A 37 -2.23 -8.14 -3.71
C LYS A 37 -1.20 -7.30 -2.97
N CYS A 38 -1.44 -6.00 -2.81
CA CYS A 38 -0.60 -5.12 -2.01
C CYS A 38 -0.56 -5.58 -0.55
N VAL A 39 -1.73 -5.83 0.05
CA VAL A 39 -1.84 -6.29 1.46
C VAL A 39 -1.14 -7.64 1.65
N GLU A 40 -1.38 -8.60 0.76
CA GLU A 40 -0.72 -9.91 0.82
C GLU A 40 0.80 -9.79 0.68
N ALA A 41 1.28 -8.98 -0.28
CA ALA A 41 2.70 -8.79 -0.51
C ALA A 41 3.42 -8.16 0.69
N LEU A 42 2.85 -7.12 1.28
CA LEU A 42 3.43 -6.45 2.46
C LEU A 42 3.41 -7.36 3.70
N ALA A 43 2.35 -8.14 3.89
CA ALA A 43 2.28 -9.11 4.97
C ALA A 43 3.34 -10.21 4.81
N LYS A 44 3.46 -10.78 3.61
CA LYS A 44 4.36 -11.91 3.34
C LYS A 44 5.84 -11.53 3.27
N HIS A 45 6.15 -10.40 2.64
CA HIS A 45 7.53 -10.02 2.31
C HIS A 45 8.12 -8.96 3.22
N ALA A 46 7.29 -8.13 3.86
CA ALA A 46 7.73 -7.08 4.77
C ALA A 46 7.29 -7.31 6.23
N ASN A 47 6.53 -8.37 6.50
CA ASN A 47 6.00 -8.70 7.84
C ASN A 47 5.20 -7.53 8.46
N ILE A 48 4.47 -6.80 7.63
CA ILE A 48 3.57 -5.72 8.06
C ILE A 48 2.20 -6.31 8.33
N GLU A 49 1.60 -5.97 9.48
CA GLU A 49 0.25 -6.45 9.78
C GLU A 49 -0.76 -5.90 8.75
N PRO A 50 -1.65 -6.75 8.19
CA PRO A 50 -2.62 -6.33 7.17
C PRO A 50 -3.45 -5.11 7.55
N VAL A 51 -3.83 -5.00 8.83
CA VAL A 51 -4.61 -3.86 9.36
C VAL A 51 -3.88 -2.53 9.19
N ILE A 52 -2.55 -2.52 9.31
CA ILE A 52 -1.75 -1.30 9.14
C ILE A 52 -1.74 -0.90 7.67
N THR A 53 -1.46 -1.83 6.76
CA THR A 53 -1.49 -1.57 5.31
C THR A 53 -2.85 -1.08 4.86
N LEU A 54 -3.94 -1.71 5.31
CA LEU A 54 -5.31 -1.30 5.01
C LEU A 54 -5.60 0.12 5.50
N THR A 55 -5.23 0.43 6.74
CA THR A 55 -5.46 1.76 7.33
C THR A 55 -4.72 2.84 6.54
N VAL A 56 -3.43 2.64 6.24
CA VAL A 56 -2.64 3.62 5.48
C VAL A 56 -3.18 3.76 4.05
N TRP A 57 -3.56 2.66 3.41
CA TRP A 57 -4.17 2.69 2.08
C TRP A 57 -5.47 3.51 2.05
N GLU A 58 -6.35 3.33 3.05
CA GLU A 58 -7.61 4.06 3.14
C GLU A 58 -7.40 5.56 3.34
N GLU A 59 -6.45 5.96 4.18
CA GLU A 59 -6.10 7.38 4.34
C GLU A 59 -5.51 7.97 3.05
N LEU A 60 -4.60 7.25 2.37
CA LEU A 60 -4.06 7.68 1.07
C LEU A 60 -5.16 7.86 0.02
N LEU A 61 -6.14 6.95 -0.02
CA LEU A 61 -7.28 7.03 -0.93
C LEU A 61 -8.15 8.25 -0.60
N LYS A 62 -8.43 8.51 0.68
CA LYS A 62 -9.22 9.67 1.11
C LYS A 62 -8.58 10.99 0.71
N GLU A 63 -7.26 11.09 0.83
CA GLU A 63 -6.48 12.27 0.47
C GLU A 63 -6.31 12.43 -1.05
N ASN A 64 -6.21 11.33 -1.81
CA ASN A 64 -5.84 11.32 -3.23
C ASN A 64 -6.92 10.67 -4.13
N LYS A 65 -8.20 10.99 -3.90
CA LYS A 65 -9.34 10.33 -4.55
C LYS A 65 -9.25 10.28 -6.09
N ALA A 66 -8.87 11.39 -6.71
CA ALA A 66 -8.78 11.49 -8.17
C ALA A 66 -7.74 10.51 -8.75
N PHE A 67 -6.56 10.42 -8.11
CA PHE A 67 -5.53 9.47 -8.49
C PHE A 67 -6.01 8.02 -8.38
N PHE A 68 -6.61 7.65 -7.25
CA PHE A 68 -7.08 6.27 -7.05
C PHE A 68 -8.23 5.90 -7.99
N GLN A 69 -9.09 6.85 -8.36
CA GLN A 69 -10.13 6.62 -9.36
C GLN A 69 -9.54 6.25 -10.73
N GLU A 70 -8.57 7.02 -11.21
CA GLU A 70 -7.87 6.73 -12.47
C GLU A 70 -7.08 5.41 -12.38
N TYR A 71 -6.44 5.17 -11.24
CA TYR A 71 -5.70 3.95 -10.99
C TYR A 71 -6.59 2.69 -11.09
N PHE A 72 -7.75 2.68 -10.44
CA PHE A 72 -8.67 1.54 -10.50
C PHE A 72 -9.29 1.34 -11.88
N GLN A 73 -9.50 2.43 -12.63
CA GLN A 73 -9.91 2.33 -14.04
C GLN A 73 -8.82 1.68 -14.89
N ALA A 74 -7.56 2.03 -14.67
CA ALA A 74 -6.42 1.44 -15.39
C ALA A 74 -6.17 -0.04 -15.04
N LEU A 75 -6.47 -0.46 -13.81
CA LEU A 75 -6.39 -1.86 -13.39
C LEU A 75 -7.51 -2.75 -13.94
N SER A 76 -8.64 -2.15 -14.31
CA SER A 76 -9.74 -2.91 -14.92
C SER A 76 -9.32 -3.33 -16.33
N PRO A 77 -9.45 -4.61 -16.71
CA PRO A 77 -9.20 -5.01 -18.09
C PRO A 77 -10.12 -4.17 -18.97
N ARG A 78 -9.55 -3.43 -19.94
CA ARG A 78 -10.38 -2.75 -20.94
C ARG A 78 -11.25 -3.83 -21.55
N GLN A 79 -12.57 -3.73 -21.41
CA GLN A 79 -13.49 -4.46 -22.27
C GLN A 79 -13.26 -3.90 -23.67
N SER A 80 -12.31 -4.48 -24.39
CA SER A 80 -12.31 -4.47 -25.84
C SER A 80 -13.57 -5.20 -26.25
N SER A 81 -14.63 -4.43 -26.53
CA SER A 81 -15.71 -4.85 -27.41
C SER A 81 -15.08 -5.47 -28.65
N VAL A 82 -15.19 -6.79 -28.77
CA VAL A 82 -14.99 -7.49 -30.03
C VAL A 82 -16.23 -7.15 -30.86
N ASP A 83 -16.01 -6.50 -32.00
CA ASP A 83 -16.99 -6.24 -33.06
C ASP A 83 -17.79 -7.51 -33.43
#